data_AF-A0AB33Z2Z1-F1
#
_entry.id   AF-A0AB33Z2Z1-F1
#
_cell.length_a   1.000
_cell.length_b   1.000
_cell.length_c   1.000
_cell.angle_alpha   90.00
_cell.angle_beta   90.00
_cell.angle_gamma   90.00
#
_symmetry.space_group_name_H-M   'P 1'
#
loop_
_entity.id
_entity.type
_entity.pdbx_description
1 polymer ?
#
loop_
_entity_poly.entity_id
_entity_poly.type
_entity_poly.pdbx_seq_one_letter_code
_entity_poly.pdbx_strand_id
1 'polypeptide(L)'
;MSTENKTAQLITKLIRETAKGNVQWEVEDAPRSLNSETEQSVPLYLQAEYKGKLLGVYDLRSKHFTDVDEYYWSESIGFCIVDSRGRVVWESNDPSPALLDLFNTAREQASGIDDILDDLLGD
;
A
#
# COMPACT_ATOMS: atom_id res chain seq x y z
N MET A 1 -0.38 13.55 21.39
CA MET A 1 -0.86 12.93 20.13
C MET A 1 -0.30 11.52 20.08
N SER A 2 -1.15 10.50 19.90
CA SER A 2 -0.73 9.11 19.72
C SER A 2 -0.03 8.91 18.37
N THR A 3 0.73 7.83 18.25
CA THR A 3 1.38 7.42 16.99
C THR A 3 0.35 7.20 15.88
N GLU A 4 -0.79 6.59 16.20
CA GLU A 4 -1.93 6.38 15.27
C GLU A 4 -2.38 7.68 14.60
N ASN A 5 -2.53 8.76 15.38
CA ASN A 5 -2.97 10.05 14.84
C ASN A 5 -1.92 10.65 13.89
N LYS A 6 -0.62 10.45 14.17
CA LYS A 6 0.46 10.87 13.28
C LYS A 6 0.52 10.03 11.99
N THR A 7 0.26 8.73 12.08
CA THR A 7 0.19 7.83 10.93
C THR A 7 -0.96 8.25 10.00
N ALA A 8 -2.15 8.50 10.55
CA ALA A 8 -3.28 8.99 9.76
C ALA A 8 -2.94 10.31 9.04
N GLN A 9 -2.31 11.27 9.73
CA GLN A 9 -1.86 12.52 9.12
C GLN A 9 -0.82 12.32 8.00
N LEU A 10 0.09 11.35 8.16
CA LEU A 10 1.04 10.99 7.11
C LEU A 10 0.31 10.44 5.88
N ILE A 11 -0.61 9.50 6.06
CA ILE A 11 -1.40 8.90 4.98
C ILE A 11 -2.20 9.98 4.23
N THR A 12 -2.94 10.84 4.94
CA THR A 12 -3.68 11.96 4.32
C THR A 12 -2.76 12.95 3.59
N LYS A 13 -1.50 13.08 4.02
CA LYS A 13 -0.52 13.88 3.29
C LYS A 13 -0.06 13.17 2.02
N LEU A 14 0.24 11.88 2.08
CA LEU A 14 0.66 11.08 0.94
C LEU A 14 -0.41 11.05 -0.15
N ILE A 15 -1.70 10.91 0.18
CA ILE A 15 -2.81 10.98 -0.79
C ILE A 15 -2.74 12.29 -1.59
N ARG A 16 -2.67 13.42 -0.88
CA ARG A 16 -2.63 14.76 -1.51
C ARG A 16 -1.39 14.99 -2.35
N GLU A 17 -0.24 14.46 -1.93
CA GLU A 17 1.00 14.60 -2.70
C GLU A 17 1.03 13.64 -3.90
N THR A 18 0.41 12.46 -3.79
CA THR A 18 0.26 11.49 -4.90
C THR A 18 -0.65 12.07 -5.98
N ALA A 19 -1.83 12.58 -5.62
CA ALA A 19 -2.76 13.23 -6.54
C ALA A 19 -2.20 14.49 -7.22
N LYS A 20 -1.13 15.09 -6.68
CA LYS A 20 -0.41 16.23 -7.29
C LYS A 20 0.79 15.80 -8.14
N GLY A 21 1.12 14.51 -8.18
CA GLY A 21 2.33 14.00 -8.83
C GLY A 21 3.63 14.25 -8.06
N ASN A 22 3.58 14.70 -6.80
CA ASN A 22 4.77 14.92 -5.96
C ASN A 22 5.29 13.63 -5.32
N VAL A 23 4.45 12.61 -5.23
CA VAL A 23 4.82 11.24 -4.85
C VAL A 23 4.44 10.35 -6.02
N GLN A 24 5.40 9.53 -6.45
CA GLN A 24 5.28 8.62 -7.58
C GLN A 24 5.37 7.19 -7.05
N TRP A 25 4.33 6.42 -7.32
CA TRP A 25 4.23 5.02 -6.95
C TRP A 25 4.54 4.13 -8.15
N GLU A 26 5.32 3.08 -7.90
CA GLU A 26 5.69 2.08 -8.91
C GLU A 26 5.31 0.69 -8.41
N VAL A 27 4.95 -0.20 -9.35
CA VAL A 27 4.72 -1.62 -9.05
C VAL A 27 6.08 -2.28 -8.83
N GLU A 28 6.26 -2.86 -7.65
CA GLU A 28 7.51 -3.49 -7.25
C GLU A 28 7.26 -4.87 -6.63
N ASP A 29 8.31 -5.68 -6.53
CA ASP A 29 8.23 -6.95 -5.81
C ASP A 29 8.06 -6.70 -4.31
N ALA A 30 7.07 -7.36 -3.71
CA ALA A 30 6.84 -7.26 -2.28
C ALA A 30 8.06 -7.79 -1.48
N PRO A 31 8.49 -7.08 -0.42
CA PRO A 31 9.43 -7.62 0.55
C PRO A 31 9.05 -9.03 0.99
N ARG A 32 10.02 -9.96 0.97
CA ARG A 32 9.76 -11.37 1.33
C ARG A 32 9.10 -11.52 2.70
N SER A 33 9.42 -10.64 3.65
CA SER A 33 8.85 -10.65 4.99
C SER A 33 7.35 -10.37 5.05
N LEU A 34 6.76 -9.77 4.01
CA LEU A 34 5.31 -9.53 3.94
C LEU A 34 4.52 -10.75 3.45
N ASN A 35 5.20 -11.78 2.93
CA ASN A 35 4.57 -13.01 2.49
C ASN A 35 4.86 -14.13 3.50
N SER A 36 3.81 -14.82 3.95
CA SER A 36 3.92 -16.07 4.71
C SER A 36 3.50 -17.21 3.79
N GLU A 37 4.35 -18.24 3.65
CA GLU A 37 4.17 -19.32 2.66
C GLU A 37 2.80 -20.00 2.72
N THR A 38 2.09 -19.97 3.86
CA THR A 38 0.83 -20.71 4.05
C THR A 38 -0.37 -19.86 4.45
N GLU A 39 -0.18 -18.63 4.95
CA GLU A 39 -1.23 -17.88 5.67
C GLU A 39 -1.44 -16.46 5.16
N GLN A 40 -0.46 -15.88 4.47
CA GLN A 40 -0.49 -14.47 4.09
C GLN A 40 0.17 -14.26 2.74
N SER A 41 -0.49 -13.56 1.83
CA SER A 41 0.11 -13.15 0.57
C SER A 41 -0.13 -11.67 0.29
N VAL A 42 0.82 -11.07 -0.42
CA VAL A 42 0.75 -9.71 -0.94
C VAL A 42 0.68 -9.78 -2.47
N PRO A 43 -0.53 -9.74 -3.07
CA PRO A 43 -0.70 -9.87 -4.51
C PRO A 43 -0.20 -8.65 -5.29
N LEU A 44 -0.29 -7.46 -4.70
CA LEU A 44 0.15 -6.20 -5.29
C LEU A 44 0.86 -5.36 -4.24
N TYR A 45 2.08 -4.95 -4.57
CA TYR A 45 2.89 -4.04 -3.77
C TYR A 45 3.26 -2.84 -4.62
N LEU A 46 3.01 -1.65 -4.08
CA LEU A 46 3.35 -0.38 -4.67
C LEU A 46 4.37 0.32 -3.78
N GLN A 47 5.41 0.88 -4.38
CA GLN A 47 6.50 1.54 -3.66
C GLN A 47 6.69 2.98 -4.13
N ALA A 48 7.00 3.87 -3.18
CA ALA A 48 7.38 5.24 -3.48
C ALA A 48 8.51 5.71 -2.56
N GLU A 49 9.37 6.59 -3.06
CA GLU A 49 10.31 7.32 -2.22
C GLU A 49 9.66 8.60 -1.68
N TYR A 50 9.70 8.79 -0.36
CA TYR A 50 9.25 10.01 0.29
C TYR A 50 10.21 10.44 1.39
N LYS A 51 10.81 11.63 1.22
CA LYS A 51 11.77 12.21 2.18
C LYS A 51 12.95 11.28 2.50
N GLY A 52 13.50 10.61 1.48
CA GLY A 52 14.62 9.68 1.64
C GLY A 52 14.26 8.37 2.35
N LYS A 53 12.97 8.01 2.36
CA LYS A 53 12.46 6.74 2.88
C LYS A 53 11.65 6.04 1.79
N LEU A 54 11.84 4.73 1.68
CA LEU A 54 11.02 3.89 0.82
C LEU A 54 9.76 3.50 1.60
N LEU A 55 8.62 3.87 1.04
CA LEU A 55 7.31 3.57 1.57
C LEU A 55 6.67 2.50 0.68
N GLY A 56 5.93 1.59 1.30
CA GLY A 56 5.16 0.57 0.60
C GLY A 56 3.68 0.66 0.97
N VAL A 57 2.81 0.47 0.00
CA VAL A 57 1.38 0.23 0.22
C VAL A 57 0.98 -1.01 -0.57
N TYR A 58 0.16 -1.88 0.02
CA TYR A 58 -0.08 -3.19 -0.55
C TYR A 58 -1.44 -3.77 -0.20
N ASP A 59 -1.94 -4.62 -1.09
CA ASP A 59 -3.06 -5.52 -0.83
C ASP A 59 -2.56 -6.71 0.00
N LEU A 60 -3.29 -7.04 1.05
CA LEU A 60 -2.95 -8.07 2.01
C LEU A 60 -4.07 -9.10 2.07
N ARG A 61 -3.74 -10.34 1.66
CA ARG A 61 -4.63 -11.49 1.81
C ARG A 61 -4.17 -12.33 2.98
N SER A 62 -5.04 -12.56 3.96
CA SER A 62 -4.71 -13.40 5.11
C SER A 62 -5.76 -14.46 5.37
N LYS A 63 -5.34 -15.62 5.88
CA LYS A 63 -6.27 -16.66 6.35
C LYS A 63 -6.82 -16.27 7.72
N HIS A 64 -8.13 -16.14 7.80
CA HIS A 64 -8.83 -15.96 9.05
C HIS A 64 -9.48 -17.29 9.47
N PHE A 65 -8.96 -17.91 10.53
CA PHE A 65 -9.50 -19.15 11.08
C PHE A 65 -10.72 -18.84 11.95
N THR A 66 -11.83 -19.53 11.69
CA THR A 66 -13.06 -19.46 12.51
C THR A 66 -13.19 -20.67 13.43
N ASP A 67 -12.57 -21.79 13.06
CA ASP A 67 -12.35 -23.00 13.87
C ASP A 67 -11.03 -23.67 13.45
N VAL A 68 -10.63 -24.79 14.04
CA VAL A 68 -9.37 -25.49 13.76
C VAL A 68 -9.24 -25.90 12.28
N ASP A 69 -10.37 -26.25 11.64
CA ASP A 69 -10.41 -26.75 10.26
C ASP A 69 -11.13 -25.81 9.27
N GLU A 70 -11.73 -24.71 9.74
CA GLU A 70 -12.47 -23.76 8.90
C GLU A 70 -11.78 -22.39 8.86
N TYR A 71 -11.48 -21.91 7.65
CA TYR A 71 -10.95 -20.58 7.42
C TYR A 71 -11.58 -19.93 6.18
N TYR A 72 -11.59 -18.60 6.19
CA TYR A 72 -11.86 -17.80 5.00
C TYR A 72 -10.68 -16.87 4.72
N TRP A 73 -10.57 -16.41 3.48
CA TRP A 73 -9.61 -15.38 3.11
C TRP A 73 -10.19 -14.00 3.43
N SER A 74 -9.46 -13.20 4.20
CA SER A 74 -9.74 -11.78 4.37
C SER A 74 -8.79 -10.96 3.50
N GLU A 75 -9.30 -9.86 2.95
CA GLU A 75 -8.51 -8.85 2.25
C GLU A 75 -8.44 -7.58 3.10
N SER A 76 -7.25 -7.00 3.22
CA SER A 76 -7.01 -5.72 3.87
C SER A 76 -5.90 -4.96 3.15
N ILE A 77 -5.66 -3.72 3.53
CA ILE A 77 -4.57 -2.90 2.98
C ILE A 77 -3.52 -2.72 4.07
N GLY A 78 -2.25 -2.89 3.69
CA GLY A 78 -1.12 -2.62 4.56
C GLY A 78 -0.30 -1.43 4.07
N PHE A 79 0.39 -0.80 5.01
CA PHE A 79 1.34 0.28 4.77
C PHE A 79 2.64 -0.02 5.51
N CYS A 80 3.78 0.17 4.86
CA CYS A 80 5.07 -0.11 5.47
C CYS A 80 6.15 0.90 5.09
N ILE A 81 7.23 0.87 5.86
CA ILE A 81 8.50 1.50 5.52
C ILE A 81 9.49 0.37 5.30
N VAL A 82 10.22 0.43 4.19
CA VAL A 82 11.29 -0.51 3.89
C VAL A 82 12.65 0.17 3.94
N ASP A 83 13.67 -0.56 4.35
CA ASP A 83 15.05 -0.10 4.25
C ASP A 83 15.63 -0.33 2.85
N SER A 84 16.86 0.14 2.63
CA SER A 84 17.57 0.00 1.35
C SER A 84 17.89 -1.46 0.97
N ARG A 85 17.61 -2.42 1.83
CA ARG A 85 17.79 -3.86 1.57
C ARG A 85 16.46 -4.57 1.36
N GLY A 86 15.36 -3.82 1.22
CA GLY A 86 14.01 -4.35 1.02
C GLY A 86 13.45 -5.04 2.26
N ARG A 87 13.92 -4.69 3.46
CA ARG A 87 13.37 -5.23 4.71
C ARG A 87 12.34 -4.28 5.27
N VAL A 88 11.19 -4.81 5.69
CA VAL A 88 10.18 -4.04 6.40
C VAL A 88 10.73 -3.64 7.78
N VAL A 89 10.83 -2.34 8.04
CA VAL A 89 11.30 -1.79 9.32
C VAL A 89 10.16 -1.27 10.18
N TRP A 90 9.00 -1.03 9.59
CA TRP A 90 7.78 -0.63 10.26
C TRP A 90 6.58 -0.91 9.34
N GLU A 91 5.46 -1.32 9.92
CA GLU A 91 4.21 -1.58 9.20
C GLU A 91 2.98 -1.18 10.01
N SER A 92 1.87 -0.97 9.30
CA SER A 92 0.54 -0.67 9.82
C SER A 92 -0.49 -1.35 8.92
N ASN A 93 -1.15 -2.37 9.44
CA ASN A 93 -2.16 -3.17 8.72
C ASN A 93 -3.57 -2.95 9.28
N ASP A 94 -3.75 -1.99 10.19
CA ASP A 94 -5.04 -1.67 10.77
C ASP A 94 -5.99 -1.11 9.69
N PRO A 95 -7.22 -1.65 9.57
CA PRO A 95 -8.20 -1.15 8.63
C PRO A 95 -8.44 0.36 8.81
N SER A 96 -8.21 1.11 7.74
CA SER A 96 -8.38 2.57 7.74
C SER A 96 -8.90 3.03 6.39
N PRO A 97 -10.01 3.80 6.33
CA PRO A 97 -10.49 4.37 5.07
C PRO A 97 -9.42 5.20 4.35
N ALA A 98 -8.61 5.96 5.11
CA ALA A 98 -7.52 6.75 4.54
C ALA A 98 -6.43 5.86 3.92
N LEU A 99 -6.17 4.68 4.50
CA LEU A 99 -5.18 3.76 3.94
C LEU A 99 -5.70 3.14 2.64
N LEU A 100 -6.98 2.77 2.60
CA LEU A 100 -7.63 2.30 1.37
C LEU A 100 -7.59 3.37 0.27
N ASP A 101 -7.90 4.63 0.61
CA ASP A 101 -7.83 5.75 -0.33
C ASP A 101 -6.41 5.92 -0.88
N LEU A 102 -5.38 5.86 -0.02
CA LEU A 102 -3.99 5.93 -0.46
C LEU A 102 -3.64 4.81 -1.44
N PHE A 103 -4.03 3.58 -1.13
CA PHE A 103 -3.77 2.44 -2.01
C PHE A 103 -4.45 2.61 -3.37
N ASN A 104 -5.71 3.04 -3.40
CA ASN A 104 -6.44 3.24 -4.65
C ASN A 104 -5.81 4.35 -5.49
N THR A 105 -5.48 5.50 -4.90
CA THR A 105 -4.83 6.61 -5.61
C THR A 105 -3.44 6.20 -6.10
N ALA A 106 -2.65 5.48 -5.29
CA ALA A 106 -1.35 4.97 -5.70
C ALA A 106 -1.46 3.96 -6.86
N ARG A 107 -2.46 3.08 -6.81
CA ARG A 107 -2.70 2.06 -7.84
C ARG A 107 -3.15 2.68 -9.15
N GLU A 108 -4.06 3.65 -9.10
CA GLU A 108 -4.52 4.41 -10.26
C GLU A 108 -3.32 5.08 -10.95
N GLN A 109 -2.52 5.84 -10.19
CA GLN A 109 -1.30 6.46 -10.68
C GLN A 109 -0.33 5.43 -11.28
N ALA A 110 0.02 4.38 -10.55
CA ALA A 110 1.00 3.37 -10.99
C ALA A 110 0.51 2.53 -12.20
N SER A 111 -0.79 2.51 -12.47
CA SER A 111 -1.35 1.79 -13.61
C SER A 111 -1.19 2.51 -14.94
N GLY A 112 -0.89 3.82 -14.93
CA GLY A 112 -0.85 4.66 -16.13
C GLY A 112 -2.22 4.88 -16.78
N ILE A 113 -3.33 4.64 -16.06
CA ILE A 113 -4.67 4.87 -16.61
C ILE A 113 -4.93 6.35 -16.90
N ASP A 114 -4.37 7.24 -16.07
CA ASP A 114 -4.48 8.69 -16.25
C ASP A 114 -3.87 9.12 -17.60
N ASP A 115 -2.72 8.57 -17.98
CA ASP A 115 -2.08 8.85 -19.28
C ASP A 115 -2.99 8.44 -20.45
N ILE A 116 -3.66 7.29 -20.34
CA ILE A 116 -4.60 6.80 -21.37
C ILE A 116 -5.84 7.70 -21.46
N LEU A 117 -6.35 8.18 -20.32
CA LEU A 117 -7.52 9.05 -20.27
C LEU A 117 -7.21 10.44 -20.80
N ASP A 118 -6.04 10.99 -20.47
CA ASP A 118 -5.57 12.28 -20.96
C ASP A 118 -5.34 12.25 -22.48
N ASP A 119 -4.76 11.17 -23.01
CA ASP A 119 -4.63 10.96 -24.46
C ASP A 119 -6.00 10.89 -25.16
N LEU A 120 -7.00 10.25 -24.54
CA LEU A 120 -8.35 10.12 -25.11
C LEU A 120 -9.13 11.46 -25.12
N LEU A 121 -8.93 12.31 -24.10
CA LEU A 121 -9.62 13.59 -23.94
C LEU A 121 -8.89 14.76 -24.62
N GLY A 122 -7.64 14.56 -25.02
CA GLY A 122 -6.82 15.52 -25.75
C GLY A 122 -7.11 15.64 -27.24
N ASP A 123 -7.89 14.68 -27.80
CA ASP A 123 -8.44 14.67 -29.17
C ASP A 123 -9.88 15.24 -29.22
#